data_AF-A0A833DHU6-F1
#
_entry.id   AF-A0A833DHU6-F1
#
_cell.length_a   1.000
_cell.length_b   1.000
_cell.length_c   1.000
_cell.angle_alpha   90.00
_cell.angle_beta   90.00
_cell.angle_gamma   90.00
#
_symmetry.space_group_name_H-M   'P 1'
#
loop_
_entity.id
_entity.type
_entity.pdbx_description
1 polymer ?
#
loop_
_entity_poly.entity_id
_entity_poly.type
_entity_poly.pdbx_seq_one_letter_code
_entity_poly.pdbx_strand_id
1 'polypeptide(L)'
;MTLVDGQWNGPILDNHFHLDRVGRYLDAAADFQRVGGTDLVLVHKPDFDNLPNNVEDVRKAYQDTVAMAEQVRLECDLRVRVVLGPHPAAWVHQCASLGNEESNELHLQAVELAIEFCEENLAVGVGEVGRPHWDVGDEVLDQADEILIEVLSMCKRANVPAQLHLDANGEKTNREIANICDHVGFPRFGA
;
A
#
# COMPACT_ATOMS: atom_id res chain seq x y z
N MET A 1 25.80 14.24 -4.85
CA MET A 1 24.75 15.04 -4.21
C MET A 1 25.38 16.30 -3.66
N THR A 2 25.01 17.47 -4.15
CA THR A 2 25.58 18.75 -3.71
C THR A 2 24.44 19.72 -3.45
N LEU A 3 24.40 20.28 -2.24
CA LEU A 3 23.50 21.37 -1.88
C LEU A 3 23.89 22.62 -2.70
N VAL A 4 22.90 23.40 -3.14
CA VAL A 4 23.12 24.73 -3.74
C VAL A 4 22.74 25.77 -2.69
N ASP A 5 23.69 26.62 -2.32
CA ASP A 5 23.53 27.64 -1.27
C ASP A 5 22.99 27.08 0.07
N GLY A 6 23.41 25.85 0.41
CA GLY A 6 22.97 25.15 1.62
C GLY A 6 21.58 24.52 1.53
N GLN A 7 20.92 24.59 0.38
CA GLN A 7 19.61 23.99 0.13
C GLN A 7 19.71 22.78 -0.79
N TRP A 8 18.88 21.77 -0.51
CA TRP A 8 18.68 20.66 -1.42
C TRP A 8 17.80 21.11 -2.59
N ASN A 9 18.27 20.92 -3.82
CA ASN A 9 17.54 21.30 -5.04
C ASN A 9 17.24 20.09 -5.95
N GLY A 10 17.47 18.87 -5.45
CA GLY A 10 17.12 17.64 -6.15
C GLY A 10 15.70 17.17 -5.78
N PRO A 11 15.30 15.98 -6.26
CA PRO A 11 13.99 15.42 -5.96
C PRO A 11 13.78 15.20 -4.45
N ILE A 12 12.57 15.48 -3.98
CA ILE A 12 12.08 15.12 -2.65
C ILE A 12 10.85 14.24 -2.85
N LEU A 13 10.99 12.97 -2.47
CA LEU A 13 9.93 11.97 -2.54
C LEU A 13 9.36 11.75 -1.14
N ASP A 14 8.05 11.84 -1.01
CA ASP A 14 7.34 11.13 0.03
C ASP A 14 6.96 9.74 -0.50
N ASN A 15 7.56 8.70 0.06
CA ASN A 15 7.39 7.33 -0.42
C ASN A 15 6.09 6.67 0.09
N HIS A 16 5.29 7.38 0.88
CA HIS A 16 4.12 6.81 1.52
C HIS A 16 3.11 7.91 1.88
N PHE A 17 2.35 8.34 0.88
CA PHE A 17 1.39 9.42 1.03
C PHE A 17 -0.04 8.89 0.90
N HIS A 18 -0.90 9.21 1.86
CA HIS A 18 -2.34 8.97 1.73
C HIS A 18 -3.07 10.29 1.48
N LEU A 19 -4.01 10.27 0.54
CA LEU A 19 -4.97 11.33 0.33
C LEU A 19 -6.37 10.86 0.72
N ASP A 20 -7.17 11.81 1.18
CA ASP A 20 -8.54 11.57 1.62
C ASP A 20 -9.40 12.74 1.14
N ARG A 21 -10.46 12.42 0.39
CA ARG A 21 -11.42 13.40 -0.17
C ARG A 21 -12.22 14.14 0.91
N VAL A 22 -12.42 13.53 2.07
CA VAL A 22 -13.11 14.15 3.22
C VAL A 22 -12.14 15.02 4.03
N GLY A 23 -10.84 14.74 3.92
CA GLY A 23 -9.78 15.51 4.56
C GLY A 23 -9.35 16.74 3.75
N ARG A 24 -8.06 17.08 3.85
CA ARG A 24 -7.46 18.20 3.10
C ARG A 24 -7.27 17.91 1.61
N TYR A 25 -7.33 16.64 1.21
CA TYR A 25 -7.22 16.21 -0.17
C TYR A 25 -6.11 16.94 -0.96
N LEU A 26 -6.42 17.61 -2.06
CA LEU A 26 -5.45 18.32 -2.90
C LEU A 26 -4.68 19.43 -2.18
N ASP A 27 -5.26 20.07 -1.15
CA ASP A 27 -4.54 21.06 -0.37
C ASP A 27 -3.34 20.44 0.37
N ALA A 28 -3.41 19.16 0.75
CA ALA A 28 -2.28 18.47 1.36
C ALA A 28 -1.13 18.25 0.36
N ALA A 29 -1.46 17.88 -0.89
CA ALA A 29 -0.48 17.74 -1.96
C ALA A 29 0.14 19.10 -2.34
N ALA A 30 -0.67 20.15 -2.44
CA ALA A 30 -0.21 21.51 -2.72
C ALA A 30 0.71 22.05 -1.60
N ASP A 31 0.42 21.74 -0.34
CA ASP A 31 1.28 22.07 0.79
C ASP A 31 2.64 21.37 0.70
N PHE A 32 2.65 20.07 0.38
CA PHE A 32 3.89 19.31 0.19
C PHE A 32 4.74 19.89 -0.94
N GLN A 33 4.14 20.21 -2.08
CA GLN A 33 4.82 20.88 -3.19
C GLN A 33 5.40 22.23 -2.74
N ARG A 34 4.62 23.04 -2.02
CA ARG A 34 5.01 24.38 -1.57
C ARG A 34 6.23 24.39 -0.65
N VAL A 35 6.47 23.31 0.09
CA VAL A 35 7.67 23.14 0.94
C VAL A 35 8.82 22.43 0.23
N GLY A 36 8.72 22.18 -1.08
CA GLY A 36 9.78 21.64 -1.92
C GLY A 36 9.61 20.17 -2.34
N GLY A 37 8.50 19.53 -1.99
CA GLY A 37 8.16 18.18 -2.45
C GLY A 37 8.06 18.12 -3.98
N THR A 38 8.53 17.02 -4.57
CA THR A 38 8.53 16.83 -6.04
C THR A 38 7.86 15.55 -6.50
N ASP A 39 7.85 14.52 -5.64
CA ASP A 39 7.31 13.21 -5.96
C ASP A 39 6.48 12.67 -4.80
N LEU A 40 5.44 11.93 -5.15
CA LEU A 40 4.59 11.21 -4.21
C LEU A 40 4.46 9.76 -4.65
N VAL A 41 4.51 8.84 -3.69
CA VAL A 41 3.88 7.52 -3.83
C VAL A 41 2.54 7.60 -3.12
N LEU A 42 1.46 7.71 -3.89
CA LEU A 42 0.10 7.68 -3.39
C LEU A 42 -0.30 6.24 -3.12
N VAL A 43 -0.42 5.91 -1.83
CA VAL A 43 -0.83 4.58 -1.37
C VAL A 43 -2.33 4.57 -1.13
N HIS A 44 -3.00 3.53 -1.61
CA HIS A 44 -4.43 3.34 -1.39
C HIS A 44 -4.77 3.42 0.10
N LYS A 45 -5.69 4.34 0.45
CA LYS A 45 -6.25 4.46 1.79
C LYS A 45 -7.64 3.84 1.78
N PRO A 46 -7.92 2.80 2.59
CA PRO A 46 -9.26 2.26 2.73
C PRO A 46 -10.23 3.29 3.33
N ASP A 47 -11.47 3.30 2.83
CA ASP A 47 -12.60 3.92 3.52
C ASP A 47 -13.13 2.93 4.57
N PHE A 48 -12.69 3.10 5.82
CA PHE A 48 -13.08 2.22 6.93
C PHE A 48 -14.58 2.31 7.28
N ASP A 49 -15.27 3.37 6.88
CA ASP A 49 -16.71 3.49 7.07
C ASP A 49 -17.51 2.70 6.01
N ASN A 50 -16.90 2.44 4.84
CA ASN A 50 -17.54 1.76 3.71
C ASN A 50 -16.59 0.74 3.05
N LEU A 51 -16.07 -0.21 3.83
CA LEU A 51 -15.16 -1.22 3.30
C LEU A 51 -15.83 -2.06 2.19
N PRO A 52 -15.13 -2.35 1.08
CA PRO A 52 -15.62 -3.25 0.04
C PRO A 52 -15.91 -4.64 0.59
N ASN A 53 -16.99 -5.28 0.11
CA ASN A 53 -17.34 -6.66 0.48
C ASN A 53 -17.26 -7.63 -0.71
N ASN A 54 -16.78 -7.16 -1.87
CA ASN A 54 -16.58 -7.96 -3.08
C ASN A 54 -15.52 -7.28 -3.96
N VAL A 55 -14.96 -8.04 -4.91
CA VAL A 55 -13.87 -7.57 -5.78
C VAL A 55 -14.26 -6.38 -6.68
N GLU A 56 -15.53 -6.27 -7.08
CA GLU A 56 -15.99 -5.16 -7.92
C GLU A 56 -15.99 -3.83 -7.16
N ASP A 57 -16.33 -3.85 -5.87
CA ASP A 57 -16.23 -2.67 -5.01
C ASP A 57 -14.77 -2.32 -4.70
N VAL A 58 -13.88 -3.31 -4.57
CA VAL A 58 -12.43 -3.07 -4.49
C VAL A 58 -11.93 -2.37 -5.76
N ARG A 59 -12.36 -2.84 -6.94
CA ARG A 59 -11.99 -2.22 -8.23
C ARG A 59 -12.40 -0.75 -8.30
N LYS A 60 -13.60 -0.41 -7.86
CA LYS A 60 -14.05 0.99 -7.79
C LYS A 60 -13.18 1.81 -6.84
N ALA A 61 -12.84 1.28 -5.67
CA ALA A 61 -11.99 1.98 -4.70
C ALA A 61 -10.56 2.23 -5.23
N TYR A 62 -9.99 1.27 -5.96
CA TYR A 62 -8.70 1.43 -6.63
C TYR A 62 -8.76 2.41 -7.79
N GLN A 63 -9.81 2.36 -8.62
CA GLN A 63 -10.04 3.34 -9.68
C GLN A 63 -10.15 4.76 -9.11
N ASP A 64 -10.81 4.94 -7.97
CA ASP A 64 -10.88 6.25 -7.32
C ASP A 64 -9.49 6.74 -6.88
N THR A 65 -8.66 5.86 -6.34
CA THR A 65 -7.27 6.19 -5.95
C THR A 65 -6.42 6.60 -7.17
N VAL A 66 -6.55 5.89 -8.29
CA VAL A 66 -5.90 6.27 -9.55
C VAL A 66 -6.41 7.63 -10.04
N ALA A 67 -7.72 7.88 -9.97
CA ALA A 67 -8.30 9.17 -10.31
C ALA A 67 -7.80 10.30 -9.40
N MET A 68 -7.57 10.04 -8.11
CA MET A 68 -6.93 11.01 -7.21
C MET A 68 -5.51 11.34 -7.68
N ALA A 69 -4.72 10.33 -8.07
CA ALA A 69 -3.38 10.55 -8.60
C ALA A 69 -3.40 11.44 -9.86
N GLU A 70 -4.34 11.21 -10.77
CA GLU A 70 -4.50 12.05 -11.96
C GLU A 70 -4.87 13.51 -11.61
N GLN A 71 -5.74 13.71 -10.63
CA GLN A 71 -6.09 15.06 -10.16
C GLN A 71 -4.87 15.77 -9.55
N VAL A 72 -4.07 15.08 -8.74
CA VAL A 72 -2.83 15.64 -8.20
C VAL A 72 -1.85 16.02 -9.32
N ARG A 73 -1.66 15.16 -10.33
CA ARG A 73 -0.77 15.48 -11.46
C ARG A 73 -1.26 16.67 -12.28
N LEU A 74 -2.58 16.88 -12.36
CA LEU A 74 -3.17 17.98 -13.11
C LEU A 74 -3.08 19.31 -12.35
N GLU A 75 -3.31 19.28 -11.04
CA GLU A 75 -3.45 20.49 -10.21
C GLU A 75 -2.16 20.86 -9.45
N CYS A 76 -1.24 19.91 -9.29
CA CYS A 76 0.06 20.10 -8.65
C CYS A 76 1.19 19.70 -9.61
N ASP A 77 2.33 20.39 -9.54
CA ASP A 77 3.56 20.02 -10.25
C ASP A 77 4.30 18.89 -9.51
N LEU A 78 3.58 17.79 -9.27
CA LEU A 78 4.06 16.62 -8.53
C LEU A 78 4.04 15.38 -9.41
N ARG A 79 5.11 14.59 -9.33
CA ARG A 79 5.17 13.28 -9.97
C ARG A 79 4.56 12.23 -9.05
N VAL A 80 3.43 11.66 -9.45
CA VAL A 80 2.71 10.68 -8.62
C VAL A 80 2.92 9.26 -9.14
N ARG A 81 3.31 8.36 -8.26
CA ARG A 81 3.30 6.90 -8.42
C ARG A 81 2.17 6.35 -7.55
N VAL A 82 1.49 5.29 -8.00
CA VAL A 82 0.35 4.71 -7.26
C VAL A 82 0.71 3.33 -6.76
N VAL A 83 0.37 3.05 -5.50
CA VAL A 83 0.48 1.73 -4.89
C VAL A 83 -0.91 1.33 -4.41
N LEU A 84 -1.37 0.15 -4.84
CA LEU A 84 -2.73 -0.35 -4.58
C LEU A 84 -2.63 -1.68 -3.84
N GLY A 85 -3.49 -1.92 -2.87
CA GLY A 85 -3.43 -3.14 -2.08
C GLY A 85 -4.41 -3.10 -0.91
N PRO A 86 -4.84 -4.27 -0.43
CA PRO A 86 -5.73 -4.37 0.72
C PRO A 86 -4.96 -4.18 2.03
N HIS A 87 -5.27 -3.10 2.75
CA HIS A 87 -4.65 -2.80 4.03
C HIS A 87 -4.98 -3.88 5.09
N PRO A 88 -4.02 -4.31 5.93
CA PRO A 88 -4.25 -5.37 6.92
C PRO A 88 -5.34 -5.04 7.94
N ALA A 89 -5.46 -3.77 8.34
CA ALA A 89 -6.59 -3.32 9.16
C ALA A 89 -7.96 -3.56 8.49
N ALA A 90 -8.09 -3.29 7.19
CA ALA A 90 -9.34 -3.50 6.47
C ALA A 90 -9.73 -4.98 6.46
N TRP A 91 -8.73 -5.85 6.27
CA TRP A 91 -8.91 -7.30 6.37
C TRP A 91 -9.41 -7.74 7.75
N VAL A 92 -8.82 -7.24 8.85
CA VAL A 92 -9.31 -7.56 10.21
C VAL A 92 -10.78 -7.16 10.40
N HIS A 93 -11.19 -5.99 9.89
CA HIS A 93 -12.58 -5.55 9.96
C HIS A 93 -13.51 -6.41 9.08
N GLN A 94 -13.06 -6.81 7.89
CA GLN A 94 -13.79 -7.71 7.01
C GLN A 94 -13.96 -9.11 7.63
N CYS A 95 -12.95 -9.64 8.33
CA CYS A 95 -13.06 -10.91 9.04
C CYS A 95 -14.20 -10.88 10.07
N ALA A 96 -14.41 -9.74 10.74
CA ALA A 96 -15.50 -9.59 11.69
C ALA A 96 -16.89 -9.51 11.03
N SER A 97 -17.00 -9.08 9.77
CA SER A 97 -18.28 -8.91 9.07
C SER A 97 -18.63 -10.04 8.10
N LEU A 98 -17.65 -10.54 7.34
CA LEU A 98 -17.79 -11.58 6.31
C LEU A 98 -17.38 -12.97 6.82
N GLY A 99 -16.53 -13.02 7.84
CA GLY A 99 -15.86 -14.23 8.29
C GLY A 99 -14.50 -14.44 7.61
N ASN A 100 -13.67 -15.29 8.21
CA ASN A 100 -12.26 -15.44 7.84
C ASN A 100 -12.04 -15.96 6.41
N GLU A 101 -12.82 -16.96 5.98
CA GLU A 101 -12.65 -17.57 4.66
C GLU A 101 -12.94 -16.57 3.53
N GLU A 102 -14.12 -15.93 3.55
CA GLU A 102 -14.52 -14.93 2.56
C GLU A 102 -13.58 -13.71 2.59
N SER A 103 -13.11 -13.28 3.77
CA SER A 103 -12.20 -12.15 3.90
C SER A 103 -10.81 -12.45 3.35
N ASN A 104 -10.30 -13.68 3.56
CA ASN A 104 -9.03 -14.10 2.99
C ASN A 104 -9.12 -14.17 1.46
N GLU A 105 -10.20 -14.73 0.93
CA GLU A 105 -10.43 -14.79 -0.52
C GLU A 105 -10.50 -13.39 -1.13
N LEU A 106 -11.29 -12.49 -0.53
CA LEU A 106 -11.39 -11.11 -0.99
C LEU A 106 -10.05 -10.37 -0.91
N HIS A 107 -9.25 -10.60 0.13
CA HIS A 107 -7.92 -10.00 0.27
C HIS A 107 -6.99 -10.46 -0.87
N LEU A 108 -6.95 -11.75 -1.19
CA LEU A 108 -6.12 -12.26 -2.27
C LEU A 108 -6.62 -11.79 -3.65
N GLN A 109 -7.94 -11.73 -3.87
CA GLN A 109 -8.53 -11.15 -5.08
C GLN A 109 -8.19 -9.66 -5.23
N ALA A 110 -8.17 -8.90 -4.12
CA ALA A 110 -7.75 -7.51 -4.12
C ALA A 110 -6.26 -7.33 -4.48
N VAL A 111 -5.40 -8.25 -4.04
CA VAL A 111 -3.99 -8.27 -4.45
C VAL A 111 -3.82 -8.62 -5.92
N GLU A 112 -4.53 -9.62 -6.42
CA GLU A 112 -4.53 -9.97 -7.85
C GLU A 112 -4.96 -8.76 -8.70
N LEU A 113 -6.01 -8.08 -8.27
CA LEU A 113 -6.48 -6.85 -8.89
C LEU A 113 -5.44 -5.73 -8.85
N ALA A 114 -4.73 -5.53 -7.75
CA ALA A 114 -3.65 -4.54 -7.69
C ALA A 114 -2.51 -4.86 -8.66
N ILE A 115 -2.22 -6.16 -8.87
CA ILE A 115 -1.25 -6.62 -9.87
C ILE A 115 -1.74 -6.32 -11.29
N GLU A 116 -3.01 -6.56 -11.62
CA GLU A 116 -3.59 -6.18 -12.92
C GLU A 116 -3.37 -4.67 -13.21
N PHE A 117 -3.61 -3.81 -12.22
CA PHE A 117 -3.36 -2.37 -12.36
C PHE A 117 -1.88 -2.03 -12.59
N CYS A 118 -0.96 -2.83 -12.04
CA CYS A 118 0.47 -2.68 -12.31
C CYS A 118 0.81 -3.09 -13.75
N GLU A 119 0.23 -4.18 -14.25
CA GLU A 119 0.39 -4.63 -15.65
C GLU A 119 -0.14 -3.60 -16.65
N GLU A 120 -1.22 -2.90 -16.29
CA GLU A 120 -1.80 -1.79 -17.05
C GLU A 120 -1.01 -0.47 -16.92
N ASN A 121 0.08 -0.43 -16.13
CA ASN A 121 0.88 0.76 -15.81
C ASN A 121 0.10 1.87 -15.08
N LEU A 122 -1.00 1.52 -14.41
CA LEU A 122 -1.79 2.44 -13.57
C LEU A 122 -1.27 2.49 -12.12
N ALA A 123 -0.62 1.42 -11.68
CA ALA A 123 0.09 1.33 -10.41
C ALA A 123 1.54 0.84 -10.61
N VAL A 124 2.37 0.99 -9.59
CA VAL A 124 3.79 0.57 -9.62
C VAL A 124 4.15 -0.47 -8.58
N GLY A 125 3.19 -0.87 -7.74
CA GLY A 125 3.43 -1.78 -6.62
C GLY A 125 2.14 -2.20 -5.93
N VAL A 126 2.24 -3.29 -5.18
CA VAL A 126 1.16 -3.80 -4.32
C VAL A 126 1.36 -3.28 -2.90
N GLY A 127 0.37 -2.63 -2.32
CA GLY A 127 0.40 -2.18 -0.95
C GLY A 127 -0.66 -1.15 -0.57
N GLU A 128 -0.81 -0.84 0.70
CA GLU A 128 -0.11 -1.51 1.81
C GLU A 128 -0.70 -2.88 2.13
N VAL A 129 0.17 -3.86 2.33
CA VAL A 129 -0.17 -5.23 2.73
C VAL A 129 0.71 -5.63 3.92
N GLY A 130 0.29 -6.59 4.75
CA GLY A 130 1.12 -7.07 5.85
C GLY A 130 0.32 -7.37 7.11
N ARG A 131 0.77 -6.84 8.25
CA ARG A 131 0.24 -7.13 9.59
C ARG A 131 -0.48 -5.93 10.18
N PRO A 132 -1.55 -6.11 10.97
CA PRO A 132 -2.11 -5.03 11.78
C PRO A 132 -1.08 -4.55 12.82
N HIS A 133 -1.09 -3.24 13.13
CA HIS A 133 -0.09 -2.65 14.03
C HIS A 133 -0.48 -2.64 15.52
N TRP A 134 -1.62 -3.22 15.88
CA TRP A 134 -2.10 -3.36 17.26
C TRP A 134 -2.20 -4.83 17.65
N ASP A 135 -2.33 -5.09 18.96
CA ASP A 135 -2.46 -6.45 19.49
C ASP A 135 -3.79 -7.08 19.05
N VAL A 136 -3.70 -8.06 18.15
CA VAL A 136 -4.82 -8.84 17.61
C VAL A 136 -4.82 -10.29 18.14
N GLY A 137 -3.88 -10.64 19.02
CA GLY A 137 -3.64 -12.01 19.45
C GLY A 137 -2.90 -12.88 18.42
N ASP A 138 -2.29 -13.96 18.91
CA ASP A 138 -1.41 -14.82 18.10
C ASP A 138 -2.13 -15.48 16.91
N GLU A 139 -3.39 -15.90 17.08
CA GLU A 139 -4.16 -16.56 16.01
C GLU A 139 -4.38 -15.67 14.78
N VAL A 140 -4.73 -14.39 15.00
CA VAL A 140 -4.93 -13.43 13.90
C VAL A 140 -3.60 -13.04 13.28
N LEU A 141 -2.53 -12.96 14.08
CA LEU A 141 -1.20 -12.66 13.59
C LEU A 141 -0.64 -13.79 12.71
N ASP A 142 -0.82 -15.05 13.13
CA ASP A 142 -0.45 -16.24 12.34
C ASP A 142 -1.20 -16.27 11.01
N GLN A 143 -2.50 -15.95 11.02
CA GLN A 143 -3.29 -15.86 9.78
C GLN A 143 -2.82 -14.70 8.88
N ALA A 144 -2.45 -13.55 9.44
CA ALA A 144 -1.88 -12.44 8.68
C ALA A 144 -0.54 -12.82 8.03
N ASP A 145 0.28 -13.65 8.71
CA ASP A 145 1.52 -14.17 8.16
C ASP A 145 1.30 -15.15 7.01
N GLU A 146 0.33 -16.07 7.15
CA GLU A 146 -0.06 -16.99 6.07
C GLU A 146 -0.51 -16.22 4.83
N ILE A 147 -1.34 -15.19 5.01
CA ILE A 147 -1.78 -14.32 3.91
C ILE A 147 -0.59 -13.57 3.32
N LEU A 148 0.30 -13.01 4.14
CA LEU A 148 1.46 -12.27 3.67
C LEU A 148 2.41 -13.15 2.84
N ILE A 149 2.59 -14.43 3.21
CA ILE A 149 3.35 -15.42 2.43
C ILE A 149 2.75 -15.56 1.01
N GLU A 150 1.43 -15.68 0.91
CA GLU A 150 0.74 -15.79 -0.39
C GLU A 150 0.84 -14.49 -1.19
N VAL A 151 0.61 -13.34 -0.56
CA VAL A 151 0.72 -12.02 -1.20
C VAL A 151 2.11 -11.77 -1.77
N LEU A 152 3.16 -12.06 -0.99
CA LEU A 152 4.55 -11.94 -1.48
C LEU A 152 4.84 -12.95 -2.59
N SER A 153 4.27 -14.16 -2.53
CA SER A 153 4.40 -15.16 -3.59
C SER A 153 3.73 -14.70 -4.89
N MET A 154 2.59 -14.03 -4.82
CA MET A 154 1.92 -13.40 -5.96
C MET A 154 2.77 -12.26 -6.53
N CYS A 155 3.23 -11.32 -5.68
CA CYS A 155 4.07 -10.19 -6.09
C CYS A 155 5.38 -10.66 -6.76
N LYS A 156 6.01 -11.71 -6.22
CA LYS A 156 7.21 -12.33 -6.82
C LYS A 156 6.94 -12.89 -8.21
N ARG A 157 5.84 -13.63 -8.38
CA ARG A 157 5.46 -14.21 -9.69
C ARG A 157 5.17 -13.13 -10.72
N ALA A 158 4.53 -12.04 -10.32
CA ALA A 158 4.24 -10.90 -11.17
C ALA A 158 5.43 -9.95 -11.38
N ASN A 159 6.53 -10.12 -10.63
CA ASN A 159 7.67 -9.19 -10.60
C ASN A 159 7.25 -7.75 -10.25
N VAL A 160 6.36 -7.61 -9.26
CA VAL A 160 5.83 -6.34 -8.75
C VAL A 160 6.37 -6.11 -7.33
N PRO A 161 6.85 -4.91 -6.97
CA PRO A 161 7.29 -4.64 -5.61
C PRO A 161 6.10 -4.60 -4.64
N ALA A 162 6.35 -5.03 -3.40
CA ALA A 162 5.38 -4.94 -2.30
C ALA A 162 5.78 -3.83 -1.31
N GLN A 163 4.82 -3.01 -0.89
CA GLN A 163 4.96 -2.04 0.18
C GLN A 163 4.27 -2.57 1.44
N LEU A 164 5.04 -2.76 2.51
CA LEU A 164 4.57 -3.46 3.71
C LEU A 164 4.07 -2.49 4.79
N HIS A 165 2.97 -2.86 5.43
CA HIS A 165 2.50 -2.31 6.72
C HIS A 165 2.72 -3.36 7.79
N LEU A 166 3.41 -3.00 8.88
CA LEU A 166 3.91 -3.96 9.85
C LEU A 166 3.66 -3.50 11.29
N ASP A 167 3.72 -4.45 12.22
CA ASP A 167 3.60 -4.22 13.65
C ASP A 167 4.82 -3.54 14.26
N ALA A 168 4.62 -2.77 15.34
CA ALA A 168 5.63 -1.89 15.90
C ALA A 168 6.60 -2.59 16.89
N ASN A 169 6.98 -3.85 16.62
CA ASN A 169 7.89 -4.64 17.48
C ASN A 169 9.37 -4.54 17.08
N GLY A 170 9.70 -3.62 16.17
CA GLY A 170 11.08 -3.26 15.81
C GLY A 170 11.88 -4.44 15.23
N GLU A 171 13.01 -4.77 15.86
CA GLU A 171 13.91 -5.82 15.36
C GLU A 171 13.23 -7.20 15.28
N LYS A 172 12.28 -7.49 16.18
CA LYS A 172 11.53 -8.74 16.16
C LYS A 172 10.74 -8.87 14.86
N THR A 173 9.92 -7.86 14.54
CA THR A 173 9.17 -7.77 13.28
C THR A 173 10.12 -7.90 12.09
N ASN A 174 11.21 -7.13 12.06
CA ASN A 174 12.16 -7.18 10.94
C ASN A 174 12.70 -8.59 10.68
N ARG A 175 13.04 -9.34 11.74
CA ARG A 175 13.55 -10.72 11.63
C ARG A 175 12.48 -11.70 11.14
N GLU A 176 11.26 -11.57 11.63
CA GLU A 176 10.14 -12.42 11.21
C GLU A 176 9.77 -12.19 9.74
N ILE A 177 9.64 -10.93 9.33
CA ILE A 177 9.38 -10.57 7.93
C ILE A 177 10.54 -11.00 7.03
N ALA A 178 11.78 -10.88 7.51
CA ALA A 178 12.92 -11.41 6.79
C ALA A 178 12.75 -12.92 6.56
N ASN A 179 12.39 -13.71 7.57
CA ASN A 179 12.18 -15.15 7.43
C ASN A 179 11.06 -15.49 6.43
N ILE A 180 9.96 -14.74 6.44
CA ILE A 180 8.88 -14.87 5.45
C ILE A 180 9.41 -14.60 4.03
N CYS A 181 10.17 -13.51 3.82
CA CYS A 181 10.78 -13.21 2.54
C CYS A 181 11.73 -14.33 2.07
N ASP A 182 12.56 -14.90 2.96
CA ASP A 182 13.44 -16.03 2.61
C ASP A 182 12.65 -17.29 2.24
N HIS A 183 11.57 -17.57 2.97
CA HIS A 183 10.69 -18.71 2.72
C HIS A 183 10.05 -18.61 1.32
N VAL A 184 9.51 -17.45 0.97
CA VAL A 184 8.93 -17.17 -0.35
C VAL A 184 10.01 -17.04 -1.43
N GLY A 185 11.26 -16.73 -1.03
CA GLY A 185 12.31 -16.27 -1.93
C GLY A 185 12.00 -14.92 -2.57
N PHE A 186 11.33 -14.03 -1.83
CA PHE A 186 11.09 -12.64 -2.22
C PHE A 186 12.38 -11.83 -2.02
N PRO A 187 12.85 -11.07 -3.02
CA PRO A 187 14.10 -10.31 -2.90
C PRO A 187 14.05 -9.31 -1.75
N ARG A 188 15.03 -9.37 -0.83
CA ARG A 188 15.17 -8.40 0.27
C ARG A 188 15.84 -7.09 -0.15
N PHE A 189 16.55 -7.13 -1.27
CA PHE A 189 17.23 -5.98 -1.88
C PHE A 189 16.92 -6.02 -3.39
N GLY A 190 16.81 -4.84 -4.01
CA GLY A 190 16.60 -4.75 -5.46
C GLY A 190 17.69 -5.50 -6.21
N ALA A 191 17.29 -6.23 -7.27
CA ALA A 191 18.20 -6.90 -8.18
C ALA A 191 19.09 -5.91 -8.96
#